data_AF-A0A8X6M5N7-F1
#
_entry.id   AF-A0A8X6M5N7-F1
#
_cell.length_a   1.000
_cell.length_b   1.000
_cell.length_c   1.000
_cell.angle_alpha   90.00
_cell.angle_beta   90.00
_cell.angle_gamma   90.00
#
_symmetry.space_group_name_H-M   'P 1'
#
loop_
_entity.id
_entity.type
_entity.pdbx_description
1 polymer ?
#
loop_
_entity_poly.entity_id
_entity_poly.type
_entity_poly.pdbx_seq_one_letter_code
_entity_poly.pdbx_strand_id
1 'polypeptide(L)'
;MLTSTTDANVGKLVDMIRANRRITIDEVAEELGISHERAQNIIHDILRYRKVSSRWVLRQLTLDTQKQRMAVSLEHPRALHEDAITFCFGL
;
A
#
# COMPACT_ATOMS: atom_id res chain seq x y z
N MET A 1 8.49 4.79 -36.63
CA MET A 1 8.93 5.30 -35.30
C MET A 1 7.68 5.61 -34.45
N LEU A 2 7.10 4.59 -33.81
CA LEU A 2 5.95 4.73 -32.89
C LEU A 2 6.07 3.64 -31.81
N THR A 3 7.04 3.78 -30.90
CA THR A 3 7.20 2.93 -29.70
C THR A 3 6.30 3.41 -28.55
N SER A 4 5.10 3.89 -28.90
CA SER A 4 4.27 4.74 -28.03
C SER A 4 3.58 3.98 -26.90
N THR A 5 3.20 2.73 -27.13
CA THR A 5 2.30 1.98 -26.24
C THR A 5 2.39 0.48 -26.54
N THR A 6 3.59 -0.10 -26.54
CA THR A 6 3.69 -1.55 -26.69
C THR A 6 3.10 -2.21 -25.44
N ASP A 7 2.20 -3.19 -25.58
CA ASP A 7 1.61 -3.94 -24.45
C ASP A 7 2.68 -4.44 -23.46
N ALA A 8 3.89 -4.73 -23.96
CA ALA A 8 5.05 -5.10 -23.15
C ALA A 8 5.44 -4.04 -22.10
N ASN A 9 5.44 -2.74 -22.46
CA ASN A 9 5.80 -1.67 -21.54
C ASN A 9 4.71 -1.45 -20.49
N VAL A 10 3.44 -1.60 -20.88
CA VAL A 10 2.30 -1.51 -19.97
C VAL A 10 2.36 -2.66 -18.95
N GLY A 11 2.63 -3.89 -19.41
CA GLY A 11 2.81 -5.05 -18.55
C GLY A 11 3.95 -4.86 -17.54
N LYS A 12 5.14 -4.48 -18.02
CA LYS A 12 6.31 -4.23 -17.15
C LYS A 12 6.02 -3.15 -16.10
N LEU A 13 5.35 -2.07 -16.48
CA LEU A 13 4.97 -1.00 -15.55
C LEU A 13 4.00 -1.50 -14.47
N VAL A 14 3.00 -2.31 -14.84
CA VAL A 14 2.07 -2.92 -13.89
C VAL A 14 2.81 -3.78 -12.86
N ASP A 15 3.77 -4.58 -13.30
CA ASP A 15 4.57 -5.42 -12.42
C ASP A 15 5.45 -4.59 -11.47
N MET A 16 6.06 -3.51 -11.98
CA MET A 16 6.84 -2.57 -11.16
C MET A 16 5.99 -1.92 -10.06
N ILE A 17 4.79 -1.44 -10.40
CA ILE A 17 3.87 -0.82 -9.42
C ILE A 17 3.38 -1.86 -8.39
N ARG A 18 3.15 -3.10 -8.81
CA ARG A 18 2.74 -4.19 -7.90
C ARG A 18 3.85 -4.57 -6.93
N ALA A 19 5.10 -4.62 -7.40
CA ALA A 19 6.26 -4.89 -6.58
C ALA A 19 6.54 -3.75 -5.58
N ASN A 20 6.47 -2.50 -6.03
CA ASN A 20 6.67 -1.33 -5.19
C ASN A 20 5.65 -0.22 -5.50
N ARG A 21 4.64 -0.08 -4.63
CA ARG A 21 3.61 0.96 -4.75
C ARG A 21 4.12 2.39 -4.49
N ARG A 22 5.38 2.55 -4.06
CA ARG A 22 6.02 3.86 -3.80
C ARG A 22 6.90 4.34 -4.95
N ILE A 23 6.89 3.65 -6.09
CA ILE A 23 7.67 4.02 -7.26
C ILE A 23 7.29 5.40 -7.80
N THR A 24 8.30 6.14 -8.24
CA THR A 24 8.16 7.47 -8.85
C THR A 24 8.04 7.39 -10.37
N ILE A 25 7.51 8.44 -10.99
CA ILE A 25 7.39 8.51 -12.45
C ILE A 25 8.77 8.53 -13.11
N ASP A 26 9.76 9.16 -12.49
CA ASP A 26 11.14 9.21 -12.99
C ASP A 26 11.81 7.83 -13.00
N GLU A 27 11.66 7.05 -11.92
CA GLU A 27 12.16 5.66 -11.86
C GLU A 27 11.52 4.79 -12.95
N VAL A 28 10.22 4.97 -13.21
CA VAL A 28 9.52 4.28 -14.30
C VAL A 28 10.04 4.71 -15.67
N ALA A 29 10.27 6.02 -15.86
CA ALA A 29 10.76 6.57 -17.11
C ALA A 29 12.18 6.07 -17.44
N GLU A 30 13.06 6.02 -16.44
CA GLU A 30 14.43 5.50 -16.56
C GLU A 30 14.43 4.00 -16.88
N GLU A 31 13.68 3.18 -16.12
CA GLU A 31 13.64 1.73 -16.29
C GLU A 31 13.00 1.26 -17.62
N LEU A 32 12.08 2.07 -18.17
CA LEU A 32 11.43 1.80 -19.45
C LEU A 32 12.10 2.53 -20.62
N GLY A 33 13.07 3.42 -20.36
CA GLY A 33 13.72 4.25 -21.38
C GLY A 33 12.74 5.18 -22.13
N ILE A 34 11.69 5.64 -21.45
CA ILE A 34 10.66 6.54 -22.01
C ILE A 34 10.75 7.92 -21.37
N SER A 35 10.13 8.92 -21.98
CA SER A 35 10.07 10.24 -21.35
C SER A 35 9.12 10.25 -20.14
N HIS A 36 9.38 11.15 -19.19
CA HIS A 36 8.58 11.34 -17.98
C HIS A 36 7.08 11.52 -18.29
N GLU A 37 6.75 12.39 -19.25
CA GLU A 37 5.38 12.65 -19.69
C GLU A 37 4.69 11.38 -20.20
N ARG A 38 5.43 10.51 -20.90
CA ARG A 38 4.89 9.25 -21.41
C ARG A 38 4.62 8.25 -20.29
N ALA A 39 5.55 8.12 -19.35
CA ALA A 39 5.33 7.32 -18.15
C ALA A 39 4.09 7.82 -17.38
N GLN A 40 3.95 9.14 -17.21
CA GLN A 40 2.79 9.76 -16.58
C GLN A 40 1.47 9.44 -17.32
N ASN A 41 1.42 9.59 -18.64
CA ASN A 41 0.24 9.30 -19.45
C ASN A 41 -0.15 7.81 -19.37
N ILE A 42 0.81 6.89 -19.37
CA ILE A 42 0.53 5.46 -19.22
C ILE A 42 -0.08 5.17 -17.84
N ILE A 43 0.49 5.74 -16.77
CA ILE A 43 0.00 5.56 -15.40
C ILE A 43 -1.42 6.13 -15.24
N HIS A 44 -1.62 7.38 -15.67
CA HIS A 44 -2.84 8.12 -15.39
C HIS A 44 -3.97 7.84 -16.38
N ASP A 45 -3.69 7.79 -17.68
CA ASP A 45 -4.75 7.73 -18.71
C ASP A 45 -5.02 6.30 -19.17
N ILE A 46 -3.96 5.49 -19.34
CA ILE A 46 -4.09 4.10 -19.82
C ILE A 46 -4.45 3.17 -18.66
N LEU A 47 -3.64 3.15 -17.60
CA LEU A 47 -3.87 2.29 -16.43
C LEU A 47 -4.89 2.85 -15.45
N ARG A 48 -5.22 4.14 -15.56
CA ARG A 48 -6.16 4.85 -14.67
C ARG A 48 -5.75 4.79 -13.19
N TYR A 49 -4.46 4.69 -12.93
CA TYR A 49 -3.94 4.72 -11.58
C TYR A 49 -3.85 6.16 -11.08
N ARG A 50 -4.19 6.34 -9.80
CA ARG A 50 -4.08 7.62 -9.11
C ARG A 50 -3.18 7.46 -7.90
N LYS A 51 -2.34 8.46 -7.66
CA LYS A 51 -1.52 8.52 -6.44
C LYS A 51 -2.43 8.75 -5.25
N VAL A 52 -2.60 7.72 -4.42
CA VAL A 52 -3.23 7.86 -3.11
C VAL A 52 -2.15 8.30 -2.13
N SER A 53 -2.41 9.33 -1.33
CA SER A 53 -1.44 9.75 -0.31
C SER A 53 -1.15 8.58 0.63
N SER A 54 0.14 8.28 0.83
CA SER A 54 0.54 7.34 1.87
C SER A 54 0.22 7.98 3.21
N ARG A 55 -0.65 7.36 4.01
CA ARG A 55 -0.90 7.79 5.39
C ARG A 55 0.43 7.84 6.13
N TRP A 56 0.68 8.94 6.85
CA TRP A 56 1.85 9.07 7.73
C TRP A 56 1.76 8.00 8.83
N VAL A 57 2.56 6.95 8.71
CA VAL A 57 2.70 5.96 9.79
C VAL A 57 3.83 6.42 10.68
N LEU A 58 3.50 6.88 11.88
CA LEU A 58 4.50 7.26 12.87
C LEU A 58 5.15 5.98 13.42
N ARG A 59 6.49 5.92 13.30
CA ARG A 59 7.40 4.85 13.76
C ARG A 59 7.24 3.50 13.04
N GLN A 60 8.35 3.01 12.49
CA GLN A 60 8.47 1.64 12.00
C GLN A 60 8.24 0.68 13.18
N LEU A 61 7.22 -0.19 13.09
CA LEU A 61 7.00 -1.19 14.14
C LEU A 61 8.15 -2.19 14.14
N THR A 62 8.79 -2.36 15.28
CA THR A 62 9.62 -3.54 15.54
C THR A 62 8.73 -4.75 15.79
N LEU A 63 9.25 -5.95 15.58
CA LEU A 63 8.52 -7.21 15.81
C LEU A 63 7.94 -7.27 17.24
N ASP A 64 8.70 -6.80 18.22
CA ASP A 64 8.26 -6.73 19.60
C ASP A 64 7.09 -5.74 19.79
N THR A 65 7.22 -4.52 19.25
CA THR A 65 6.13 -3.52 19.28
C THR A 65 4.87 -4.04 18.58
N GLN A 66 5.03 -4.81 17.50
CA GLN A 66 3.91 -5.43 16.79
C GLN A 66 3.21 -6.48 17.65
N LYS A 67 3.98 -7.40 18.28
CA LYS A 67 3.43 -8.41 19.19
C LYS A 67 2.69 -7.77 20.36
N GLN A 68 3.29 -6.76 20.99
CA GLN A 68 2.68 -6.03 22.09
C GLN A 68 1.38 -5.34 21.65
N ARG A 69 1.36 -4.64 20.52
CA ARG A 69 0.14 -4.01 19.99
C ARG A 69 -0.95 -5.04 19.65
N MET A 70 -0.58 -6.19 19.08
CA MET A 70 -1.54 -7.26 18.80
C MET A 70 -2.10 -7.86 20.08
N ALA A 71 -1.25 -8.16 21.07
CA ALA A 71 -1.66 -8.67 22.37
C ALA A 71 -2.66 -7.72 23.04
N VAL A 72 -2.29 -6.45 23.16
CA VAL A 72 -3.15 -5.40 23.72
C VAL A 72 -4.47 -5.29 22.92
N SER A 73 -4.43 -5.25 21.59
CA SER A 73 -5.64 -5.16 20.78
C SER A 73 -6.56 -6.38 20.89
N LEU A 74 -6.03 -7.56 21.21
CA LEU A 74 -6.79 -8.80 21.39
C LEU A 74 -7.34 -8.93 22.82
N GLU A 75 -6.62 -8.40 23.81
CA GLU A 75 -7.06 -8.36 25.21
C GLU A 75 -8.22 -7.40 25.42
N HIS A 76 -8.20 -6.22 24.78
CA HIS A 76 -9.26 -5.21 24.95
C HIS A 76 -10.69 -5.73 24.67
N PRO A 77 -10.98 -6.41 23.55
CA PRO A 77 -12.32 -6.96 23.31
C PRO A 77 -12.65 -8.16 24.21
N ARG A 78 -11.64 -8.92 24.69
CA ARG A 78 -11.86 -10.04 25.62
C ARG A 78 -12.25 -9.53 27.01
N ALA A 79 -11.55 -8.51 27.51
CA ALA A 79 -11.89 -7.82 28.75
C ALA A 79 -13.31 -7.25 28.68
N LEU A 80 -13.69 -6.59 27.56
CA LEU A 80 -15.07 -6.09 27.39
C LEU A 80 -16.13 -7.20 27.35
N HIS A 81 -15.82 -8.39 26.84
CA HIS A 81 -16.74 -9.53 26.85
C HIS A 81 -16.86 -10.16 28.25
N GLU A 82 -15.74 -10.31 28.97
CA GLU A 82 -15.71 -10.83 30.34
C GLU A 82 -16.31 -9.84 31.35
N ASP A 83 -16.07 -8.54 31.18
CA ASP A 83 -16.68 -7.46 31.97
C ASP A 83 -18.20 -7.38 31.71
N ALA A 84 -18.65 -7.59 30.47
CA ALA A 84 -20.08 -7.69 30.16
C ALA A 84 -20.74 -8.94 30.75
N ILE A 85 -20.03 -10.07 30.81
CA ILE A 85 -20.50 -11.30 31.49
C ILE A 85 -20.53 -11.09 33.00
N THR A 86 -19.52 -10.45 33.58
CA THR A 86 -19.43 -10.15 35.01
C THR A 86 -20.49 -9.13 35.44
N PHE A 87 -20.77 -8.14 34.60
CA PHE A 87 -21.86 -7.17 34.81
C PHE A 87 -23.25 -7.81 34.67
N CYS A 88 -23.44 -8.75 33.74
CA CYS A 88 -24.73 -9.44 33.55
C CYS A 88 -24.99 -10.60 34.52
N PHE A 89 -23.95 -11.22 35.10
CA PHE A 89 -24.06 -12.37 36.02
C PHE A 89 -23.48 -12.08 37.41
N GLY A 90 -23.51 -10.81 37.84
CA GLY A 90 -22.95 -10.33 39.10
C GLY A 90 -23.07 -11.30 40.28
N LEU A 91 -21.91 -11.68 40.81
CA LEU A 91 -21.69 -12.02 42.20
C LEU A 91 -21.19 -10.75 42.91
#